data_AF-H0EP21-F1
#
_entry.id   AF-H0EP21-F1
#
_cell.length_a   1.000
_cell.length_b   1.000
_cell.length_c   1.000
_cell.angle_alpha   90.00
_cell.angle_beta   90.00
_cell.angle_gamma   90.00
#
_symmetry.space_group_name_H-M   'P 1'
#
loop_
_entity.id
_entity.type
_entity.pdbx_description
1 polymer ?
#
loop_
_entity_poly.entity_id
_entity_poly.type
_entity_poly.pdbx_seq_one_letter_code
_entity_poly.pdbx_strand_id
1 'polypeptide(L)'
;MAKGGVFIPIRQHEAMWIKFTSVQKFAVRVWVGGVNAVSGESKTPALSEPGLNQYIPKSQDYIVVPQQQWLNGIADEEGRVSQLVAPPVGSGYSIERQITGLNTAADIVFEIYPSFGDTANPRMLELLILGPPTPTRLIAHEDTTIEEVKEMIRDIEGTLCDEQQLFSWQGVLEDGMPLMIYDL
;
A
#
# COMPACT_ATOMS: atom_id res chain seq x y z
N MET A 1 4.01 -14.95 -3.19
CA MET A 1 4.61 -14.15 -2.10
C MET A 1 4.38 -14.87 -0.78
N ALA A 2 5.41 -15.06 0.04
CA ALA A 2 5.26 -15.66 1.37
C ALA A 2 4.66 -14.62 2.33
N LYS A 3 3.65 -15.02 3.14
CA LYS A 3 3.13 -14.16 4.21
C LYS A 3 4.15 -14.13 5.35
N GLY A 4 4.72 -12.95 5.61
CA GLY A 4 5.47 -12.67 6.84
C GLY A 4 4.52 -12.35 8.00
N GLY A 5 5.04 -12.34 9.23
CA GLY A 5 4.29 -11.97 10.42
C GLY A 5 5.22 -11.69 11.60
N VAL A 6 4.72 -10.93 12.57
CA VAL A 6 5.41 -10.66 13.85
C VAL A 6 4.50 -11.03 15.00
N PHE A 7 5.10 -11.48 16.10
CA PHE A 7 4.38 -11.71 17.36
C PHE A 7 4.59 -10.52 18.27
N ILE A 8 3.49 -9.94 18.75
CA ILE A 8 3.51 -8.85 19.73
C ILE A 8 3.01 -9.44 21.05
N PRO A 9 3.86 -9.56 22.09
CA PRO A 9 3.40 -9.96 23.41
C PRO A 9 2.52 -8.85 23.98
N ILE A 10 1.25 -9.17 24.27
CA ILE A 10 0.28 -8.26 24.87
C ILE A 10 -0.37 -8.96 26.07
N ARG A 11 -0.58 -8.25 27.19
CA ARG A 11 -1.28 -8.81 28.34
C ARG A 11 -2.78 -8.86 28.06
N GLN A 12 -3.46 -9.81 28.69
CA GLN A 12 -4.91 -9.88 28.63
C GLN A 12 -5.53 -8.58 29.16
N HIS A 13 -6.50 -8.02 28.43
CA HIS A 13 -7.13 -6.72 28.67
C HIS A 13 -6.24 -5.48 28.48
N GLU A 14 -5.03 -5.65 27.93
CA GLU A 14 -4.19 -4.50 27.58
C GLU A 14 -4.69 -3.87 26.27
N ALA A 15 -4.85 -2.55 26.30
CA ALA A 15 -5.20 -1.75 25.14
C ALA A 15 -3.92 -1.30 24.41
N MET A 16 -3.98 -1.23 23.09
CA MET A 16 -2.90 -0.72 22.25
C MET A 16 -3.40 0.31 21.25
N TRP A 17 -2.44 1.09 20.75
CA TRP A 17 -2.61 2.00 19.63
C TRP A 17 -1.40 1.82 18.71
N ILE A 18 -1.57 2.18 17.45
CA ILE A 18 -0.52 2.06 16.42
C ILE A 18 -0.11 3.48 16.02
N LYS A 19 1.19 3.74 16.05
CA LYS A 19 1.78 4.99 15.55
C LYS A 19 2.37 4.75 14.16
N PHE A 20 2.04 5.63 13.22
CA PHE A 20 2.65 5.63 11.88
C PHE A 20 3.73 6.70 11.80
N THR A 21 4.89 6.32 11.26
CA THR A 21 6.01 7.23 11.00
C THR A 21 6.63 6.87 9.66
N SER A 22 6.75 7.87 8.78
CA SER A 22 7.39 7.70 7.48
C SER A 22 7.87 9.04 6.95
N VAL A 23 8.92 9.00 6.13
CA VAL A 23 9.32 10.12 5.28
C VAL A 23 8.52 10.10 3.98
N GLN A 24 8.29 8.91 3.41
CA GLN A 24 7.55 8.71 2.17
C GLN A 24 6.05 8.62 2.43
N LYS A 25 5.26 9.16 1.50
CA LYS A 25 3.81 8.99 1.55
C LYS A 25 3.43 7.57 1.19
N PHE A 26 2.43 7.04 1.89
CA PHE A 26 1.78 5.80 1.50
C PHE A 26 0.38 5.74 2.09
N ALA A 27 -0.47 4.93 1.50
CA ALA A 27 -1.73 4.53 2.10
C ALA A 27 -1.57 3.17 2.78
N VAL A 28 -2.22 2.98 3.91
CA VAL A 28 -2.27 1.69 4.61
C VAL A 28 -3.72 1.34 4.93
N ARG A 29 -4.12 0.13 4.54
CA ARG A 29 -5.35 -0.48 5.05
C ARG A 29 -5.00 -1.35 6.23
N VAL A 30 -5.72 -1.17 7.32
CA VAL A 30 -5.53 -1.94 8.55
C VAL A 30 -6.75 -2.80 8.77
N TRP A 31 -6.53 -4.10 8.87
CA TRP A 31 -7.56 -5.07 9.17
C TRP A 31 -7.34 -5.62 10.56
N VAL A 32 -8.40 -5.71 11.36
CA VAL A 32 -8.36 -6.27 12.72
C VAL A 32 -9.41 -7.36 12.78
N GLY A 33 -8.98 -8.63 12.88
CA GLY A 33 -9.90 -9.77 12.88
C GLY A 33 -10.80 -9.80 11.65
N GLY A 34 -10.27 -9.42 10.48
CA GLY A 34 -11.03 -9.37 9.22
C GLY A 34 -11.94 -8.16 9.03
N VAL A 35 -11.96 -7.20 9.96
CA VAL A 35 -12.73 -5.94 9.83
C VAL A 35 -11.79 -4.79 9.49
N ASN A 36 -12.19 -3.92 8.56
CA ASN A 36 -11.44 -2.72 8.23
C ASN A 36 -11.49 -1.72 9.39
N ALA A 37 -10.33 -1.27 9.86
CA ALA A 37 -10.25 -0.41 11.05
C ALA A 37 -10.73 1.04 10.81
N VAL A 38 -10.86 1.46 9.55
CA VAL A 38 -11.32 2.80 9.15
C VAL A 38 -12.80 2.78 8.80
N SER A 39 -13.24 1.86 7.95
CA SER A 39 -14.63 1.79 7.48
C SER A 39 -15.55 0.95 8.35
N GLY A 40 -15.01 0.06 9.20
CA GLY A 40 -15.81 -0.90 9.98
C GLY A 40 -16.37 -2.07 9.16
N GLU A 41 -16.12 -2.11 7.85
CA GLU A 41 -16.65 -3.14 6.95
C GLU A 41 -15.85 -4.45 7.02
N SER A 42 -16.53 -5.58 6.85
CA SER A 42 -15.89 -6.90 6.81
C SER A 42 -15.13 -7.11 5.49
N LYS A 43 -13.97 -7.78 5.56
CA LYS A 43 -13.17 -8.19 4.40
C LYS A 43 -13.90 -9.18 3.50
N THR A 44 -14.85 -9.94 4.04
CA THR A 44 -15.67 -10.92 3.32
C THR A 44 -17.11 -10.41 3.18
N PRO A 45 -17.55 -10.06 1.96
CA PRO A 45 -18.89 -9.51 1.71
C PRO A 45 -20.03 -10.46 2.13
N ALA A 46 -19.82 -11.77 2.08
CA ALA A 46 -20.82 -12.78 2.45
C ALA A 46 -21.16 -12.80 3.95
N LEU A 47 -20.34 -12.16 4.79
CA LEU A 47 -20.59 -11.97 6.22
C LEU A 47 -21.13 -10.56 6.54
N SER A 48 -21.32 -9.74 5.51
CA SER A 48 -21.94 -8.41 5.63
C SER A 48 -23.43 -8.59 5.35
N GLU A 49 -24.32 -8.06 6.20
CA GLU A 49 -25.75 -8.12 5.88
C GLU A 49 -26.03 -7.42 4.53
N PRO A 50 -26.75 -8.08 3.60
CA PRO A 50 -26.97 -7.53 2.27
C PRO A 50 -28.03 -6.43 2.35
N GLY A 51 -27.63 -5.16 2.39
CA GLY A 51 -28.63 -4.09 2.35
C GLY A 51 -28.19 -2.63 2.29
N LEU A 52 -27.04 -2.22 2.83
CA LEU A 52 -26.89 -0.78 3.17
C LEU A 52 -26.16 0.12 2.15
N ASN A 53 -25.40 -0.42 1.19
CA ASN A 53 -24.32 0.36 0.57
C ASN A 53 -24.50 0.75 -0.92
N GLN A 54 -25.75 0.88 -1.39
CA GLN A 54 -26.02 1.26 -2.80
C GLN A 54 -26.07 2.78 -3.01
N TYR A 55 -26.11 3.58 -1.93
CA TYR A 55 -26.31 5.03 -1.98
C TYR A 55 -25.31 5.84 -1.13
N ILE A 56 -24.28 5.21 -0.57
CA ILE A 56 -23.28 5.87 0.27
C ILE A 56 -22.02 6.11 -0.57
N PRO A 57 -21.46 7.34 -0.61
CA PRO A 57 -20.16 7.56 -1.25
C PRO A 57 -19.14 6.60 -0.62
N LYS A 58 -18.37 5.88 -1.45
CA LYS A 58 -17.38 4.88 -0.99
C LYS A 58 -16.66 5.40 0.25
N SER A 59 -17.01 4.85 1.40
CA SER A 59 -16.42 5.26 2.67
C SER A 59 -14.92 5.00 2.59
N GLN A 60 -14.13 5.96 3.05
CA GLN A 60 -12.67 5.81 3.07
C GLN A 60 -12.30 4.59 3.92
N ASP A 61 -11.46 3.70 3.38
CA ASP A 61 -11.10 2.42 4.02
C ASP A 61 -9.60 2.29 4.33
N TYR A 62 -8.87 3.40 4.27
CA TYR A 62 -7.41 3.46 4.43
C TYR A 62 -6.95 4.71 5.19
N ILE A 63 -5.73 4.64 5.71
CA ILE A 63 -5.02 5.73 6.40
C ILE A 63 -3.93 6.26 5.48
N VAL A 64 -3.81 7.58 5.36
CA VAL A 64 -2.71 8.23 4.62
C VAL A 64 -1.61 8.64 5.59
N VAL A 65 -0.41 8.08 5.39
CA VAL A 65 0.79 8.38 6.17
C VAL A 65 1.67 9.32 5.33
N PRO A 66 2.26 10.39 5.90
CA PRO A 66 2.36 10.71 7.33
C PRO A 66 1.26 11.62 7.91
N GLN A 67 0.25 12.02 7.12
CA GLN A 67 -0.77 12.99 7.55
C GLN A 67 -1.59 12.50 8.74
N GLN A 68 -1.94 11.22 8.78
CA GLN A 68 -2.59 10.59 9.94
C GLN A 68 -1.57 9.74 10.71
N GLN A 69 -1.30 10.16 11.95
CA GLN A 69 -0.15 9.68 12.72
C GLN A 69 -0.44 8.47 13.62
N TRP A 70 -1.71 8.18 13.89
CA TRP A 70 -2.07 7.07 14.78
C TRP A 70 -3.42 6.42 14.45
N LEU A 71 -3.58 5.18 14.94
CA LEU A 71 -4.82 4.43 14.98
C LEU A 71 -5.04 3.93 16.42
N ASN A 72 -6.10 4.41 17.05
CA ASN A 72 -6.41 4.12 18.46
C ASN A 72 -7.44 3.01 18.63
N GLY A 73 -8.18 2.67 17.57
CA GLY A 73 -9.35 1.81 17.65
C GLY A 73 -10.17 1.85 16.38
N ILE A 74 -11.33 1.21 16.42
CA ILE A 74 -12.28 1.08 15.31
C ILE A 74 -13.51 1.90 15.67
N ALA A 75 -13.97 2.73 14.74
CA ALA A 75 -15.20 3.50 14.91
C ALA A 75 -16.42 2.69 14.46
N ASP A 76 -17.51 2.75 15.21
CA ASP A 76 -18.83 2.28 14.76
C ASP A 76 -19.57 3.37 13.95
N GLU A 77 -20.75 3.05 13.43
CA GLU A 77 -21.58 3.96 12.62
C GLU A 77 -22.03 5.20 13.43
N GLU A 78 -22.12 5.08 14.75
CA GLU A 78 -22.41 6.17 15.68
C GLU A 78 -21.17 6.99 16.08
N GLY A 79 -19.99 6.66 15.54
CA GLY A 79 -18.73 7.36 15.79
C GLY A 79 -18.09 7.05 17.14
N ARG A 80 -18.52 6.00 17.84
CA ARG A 80 -17.85 5.51 19.06
C ARG A 80 -16.63 4.70 18.68
N VAL A 81 -15.51 5.01 19.32
CA VAL A 81 -14.23 4.33 19.04
C VAL A 81 -14.00 3.22 20.06
N SER A 82 -13.95 1.98 19.59
CA SER A 82 -13.56 0.81 20.36
C SER A 82 -12.06 0.59 20.25
N GLN A 83 -11.36 0.62 21.39
CA GLN A 83 -9.91 0.43 21.44
C GLN A 83 -9.50 -0.99 21.01
N LEU A 84 -8.29 -1.10 20.46
CA LEU A 84 -7.67 -2.40 20.18
C LEU A 84 -7.23 -3.03 21.49
N VAL A 85 -7.99 -4.01 21.98
CA VAL A 85 -7.76 -4.70 23.25
C VAL A 85 -7.52 -6.18 22.98
N ALA A 86 -6.61 -6.82 23.70
CA ALA A 86 -6.48 -8.28 23.70
C ALA A 86 -7.51 -8.91 24.65
N PRO A 87 -8.63 -9.48 24.13
CA PRO A 87 -9.61 -10.13 25.00
C PRO A 87 -9.04 -11.46 25.55
N PRO A 88 -9.58 -11.97 26.67
CA PRO A 88 -9.29 -13.33 27.10
C PRO A 88 -9.59 -14.32 25.98
N VAL A 89 -8.71 -15.29 25.80
CA VAL A 89 -8.91 -16.39 24.84
C VAL A 89 -10.24 -17.08 25.15
N GLY A 90 -11.11 -17.23 24.14
CA GLY A 90 -12.40 -17.88 24.30
C GLY A 90 -13.51 -17.05 24.97
N SER A 91 -13.24 -15.80 25.35
CA SER A 91 -14.27 -14.93 25.97
C SER A 91 -15.37 -14.47 25.02
N GLY A 92 -15.12 -14.56 23.72
CA GLY A 92 -16.09 -14.14 22.71
C GLY A 92 -16.29 -12.62 22.60
N TYR A 93 -15.40 -11.82 23.19
CA TYR A 93 -15.41 -10.35 23.10
C TYR A 93 -14.54 -9.80 21.95
N SER A 94 -14.04 -10.64 21.04
CA SER A 94 -13.25 -10.16 19.91
C SER A 94 -14.10 -9.25 19.01
N ILE A 95 -13.45 -8.26 18.39
CA ILE A 95 -14.12 -7.37 17.43
C ILE A 95 -14.64 -8.17 16.23
N GLU A 96 -13.86 -9.14 15.75
CA GLU A 96 -14.30 -10.10 14.72
C GLU A 96 -15.66 -10.69 15.09
N ARG A 97 -15.85 -11.14 16.33
CA ARG A 97 -17.11 -11.74 16.77
C ARG A 97 -18.25 -10.74 16.89
N GLN A 98 -17.98 -9.52 17.33
CA GLN A 98 -19.01 -8.49 17.45
C GLN A 98 -19.58 -8.10 16.08
N ILE A 99 -18.75 -8.12 15.04
CA ILE A 99 -19.14 -7.67 13.70
C ILE A 99 -19.53 -8.84 12.79
N THR A 100 -18.75 -9.92 12.81
CA THR A 100 -18.93 -11.07 11.89
C THR A 100 -19.57 -12.29 12.53
N GLY A 101 -19.71 -12.32 13.87
CA GLY A 101 -20.16 -13.49 14.61
C GLY A 101 -19.13 -14.63 14.72
N LEU A 102 -17.97 -14.51 14.04
CA LEU A 102 -16.92 -15.52 14.00
C LEU A 102 -15.77 -15.21 14.98
N ASN A 103 -14.91 -16.19 15.21
CA ASN A 103 -13.81 -16.11 16.18
C ASN A 103 -12.59 -16.85 15.60
N THR A 104 -12.17 -16.44 14.41
CA THR A 104 -11.32 -17.23 13.52
C THR A 104 -9.88 -16.72 13.47
N ALA A 105 -9.61 -15.45 13.81
CA ALA A 105 -8.25 -14.91 13.78
C ALA A 105 -8.03 -13.70 14.71
N ALA A 106 -7.03 -13.79 15.60
CA ALA A 106 -6.51 -12.66 16.37
C ALA A 106 -5.46 -11.87 15.55
N ASP A 107 -5.75 -11.61 14.28
CA ASP A 107 -4.78 -11.05 13.34
C ASP A 107 -5.00 -9.55 13.14
N ILE A 108 -3.92 -8.78 13.26
CA ILE A 108 -3.84 -7.42 12.71
C ILE A 108 -3.05 -7.52 11.41
N VAL A 109 -3.68 -7.14 10.29
CA VAL A 109 -3.07 -7.20 8.96
C VAL A 109 -2.93 -5.79 8.41
N PHE A 110 -1.72 -5.46 7.98
CA PHE A 110 -1.41 -4.21 7.29
C PHE A 110 -1.25 -4.49 5.80
N GLU A 111 -2.04 -3.82 4.98
CA GLU A 111 -1.87 -3.79 3.53
C GLU A 111 -1.30 -2.42 3.16
N ILE A 112 -0.05 -2.41 2.73
CA ILE A 112 0.69 -1.18 2.38
C ILE A 112 0.53 -0.91 0.89
N TYR A 113 0.12 0.32 0.58
CA TYR A 113 -0.01 0.85 -0.77
C TYR A 113 0.97 2.03 -0.90
N PRO A 114 2.16 1.82 -1.49
CA PRO A 114 3.13 2.88 -1.65
C PRO A 114 2.53 4.03 -2.49
N SER A 115 2.89 5.28 -2.18
CA SER A 115 2.60 6.36 -3.13
C SER A 115 3.58 6.24 -4.30
N PHE A 116 3.05 6.03 -5.50
CA PHE A 116 3.86 6.21 -6.70
C PHE A 116 4.09 7.72 -6.89
N GLY A 117 5.35 8.17 -6.78
CA GLY A 117 5.79 9.55 -6.93
C GLY A 117 5.58 10.38 -5.67
N ASP A 118 6.62 10.56 -4.85
CA ASP A 118 6.74 11.81 -4.11
C ASP A 118 7.23 12.87 -5.10
N THR A 119 6.32 13.46 -5.88
CA THR A 119 6.63 14.46 -6.92
C THR A 119 7.35 15.69 -6.36
N ALA A 120 7.40 15.85 -5.03
CA ALA A 120 8.15 16.91 -4.37
C ALA A 120 9.67 16.68 -4.36
N ASN A 121 10.13 15.42 -4.43
CA ASN A 121 11.55 15.08 -4.52
C ASN A 121 11.73 13.66 -5.11
N PRO A 122 11.47 13.49 -6.42
CA PRO A 122 11.55 12.18 -7.05
C PRO A 122 12.99 11.65 -7.00
N ARG A 123 13.14 10.36 -6.64
CA ARG A 123 14.45 9.72 -6.57
C ARG A 123 15.14 9.78 -7.94
N MET A 124 16.42 10.13 -7.94
CA MET A 124 17.27 10.04 -9.13
C MET A 124 17.76 8.61 -9.29
N LEU A 125 17.51 8.04 -10.47
CA LEU A 125 18.00 6.74 -10.89
C LEU A 125 19.19 6.92 -11.83
N GLU A 126 20.27 6.19 -11.59
CA GLU A 126 21.37 6.05 -12.56
C GLU A 126 21.10 4.81 -13.42
N LEU A 127 20.67 5.03 -14.67
CA LEU A 127 20.42 3.98 -15.64
C LEU A 127 21.69 3.72 -16.45
N LEU A 128 22.16 2.47 -16.43
CA LEU A 128 23.22 2.02 -17.34
C LEU A 128 22.58 1.35 -18.55
N ILE A 129 22.65 2.02 -19.69
CA ILE A 129 22.11 1.54 -20.96
C ILE A 129 23.20 0.82 -21.72
N LEU A 130 22.99 -0.47 -21.95
CA LEU A 130 23.93 -1.36 -22.61
C LEU A 130 23.65 -1.39 -24.13
N GLY A 131 23.85 -0.25 -24.80
CA GLY A 131 23.76 -0.11 -26.27
C GLY A 131 25.15 -0.04 -26.94
N PRO A 132 25.27 -0.36 -28.25
CA PRO A 132 26.51 -0.18 -29.01
C PRO A 132 26.69 1.29 -29.44
N PRO A 133 27.92 1.87 -29.47
CA PRO A 133 29.25 1.25 -29.29
C PRO A 133 29.79 1.30 -27.85
N THR A 134 29.17 2.04 -26.93
CA THR A 134 29.61 2.20 -25.54
C THR A 134 28.42 2.31 -24.60
N PRO A 135 28.49 1.72 -23.39
CA PRO A 135 27.44 1.89 -22.40
C PRO A 135 27.21 3.38 -22.06
N THR A 136 25.95 3.80 -22.13
CA THR A 136 25.53 5.16 -21.81
C THR A 136 24.97 5.20 -20.40
N ARG A 137 25.37 6.20 -19.62
CA ARG A 137 24.79 6.47 -18.30
C ARG A 137 23.77 7.58 -18.43
N LEU A 138 22.55 7.33 -17.99
CA LEU A 138 21.50 8.32 -17.88
C LEU A 138 21.15 8.53 -16.42
N ILE A 139 20.89 9.78 -16.06
CA ILE A 139 20.30 10.11 -14.77
C ILE A 139 18.90 10.61 -15.06
N ALA A 140 17.91 9.87 -14.59
CA ALA A 140 16.50 10.18 -14.76
C ALA A 140 15.79 10.13 -13.42
N HIS A 141 14.73 10.89 -13.27
CA HIS A 141 13.88 10.77 -12.09
C HIS A 141 13.04 9.50 -12.18
N GLU A 142 12.70 8.91 -11.04
CA GLU A 142 11.89 7.68 -11.00
C GLU A 142 10.49 7.85 -11.62
N ASP A 143 9.99 9.09 -11.73
CA ASP A 143 8.73 9.44 -12.39
C ASP A 143 8.87 9.71 -13.90
N THR A 144 10.08 9.70 -14.44
CA THR A 144 10.34 9.83 -15.88
C THR A 144 9.74 8.64 -16.62
N THR A 145 9.00 8.90 -17.68
CA THR A 145 8.37 7.88 -18.53
C THR A 145 9.38 7.19 -19.44
N ILE A 146 9.09 5.95 -19.86
CA ILE A 146 9.91 5.23 -20.83
C ILE A 146 10.03 5.98 -22.16
N GLU A 147 9.00 6.72 -22.57
CA GLU A 147 9.04 7.57 -23.76
C GLU A 147 10.08 8.69 -23.61
N GLU A 148 10.06 9.41 -22.49
CA GLU A 148 11.07 10.45 -22.18
C GLU A 148 12.48 9.85 -22.07
N VAL A 149 12.64 8.66 -21.50
CA VAL A 149 13.94 7.97 -21.46
C VAL A 149 14.42 7.65 -22.88
N LYS A 150 13.54 7.21 -23.79
CA LYS A 150 13.90 7.00 -25.20
C LYS A 150 14.31 8.30 -25.90
N GLU A 151 13.70 9.42 -25.55
CA GLU A 151 14.13 10.73 -26.04
C GLU A 151 15.53 11.10 -25.55
N MET A 152 15.83 10.86 -24.27
CA MET A 152 17.17 11.07 -23.72
C MET A 152 18.23 10.21 -24.41
N ILE A 153 17.90 8.95 -24.72
CA ILE A 153 18.78 8.05 -25.48
C ILE A 153 18.98 8.57 -26.91
N ARG A 154 17.91 8.99 -27.58
CA ARG A 154 17.98 9.57 -28.93
C ARG A 154 18.91 10.76 -28.97
N ASP A 155 18.83 11.65 -27.97
CA ASP A 155 19.65 12.85 -27.91
C ASP A 155 21.14 12.55 -27.69
N ILE A 156 21.48 11.38 -27.13
CA ILE A 156 22.86 10.93 -26.90
C ILE A 156 23.40 10.08 -28.04
N GLU A 157 22.64 9.07 -28.45
CA GLU A 157 23.07 8.00 -29.37
C GLU A 157 22.58 8.21 -30.81
N GLY A 158 21.57 9.07 -31.00
CA GLY A 158 20.98 9.37 -32.31
C GLY A 158 19.97 8.34 -32.82
N THR A 159 19.70 7.27 -32.07
CA THR A 159 18.70 6.25 -32.43
C THR A 159 17.28 6.79 -32.29
N LEU A 160 16.43 6.61 -33.29
CA LEU A 160 15.04 7.09 -33.25
C LEU A 160 14.23 6.34 -32.20
N CYS A 161 13.28 7.02 -31.53
CA CYS A 161 12.53 6.44 -30.40
C CYS A 161 11.69 5.21 -30.78
N ASP A 162 11.21 5.13 -32.02
CA ASP A 162 10.47 4.01 -32.61
C ASP A 162 11.37 2.80 -32.96
N GLU A 163 12.68 3.04 -33.13
CA GLU A 163 13.70 2.00 -33.30
C GLU A 163 14.26 1.50 -31.96
N GLN A 164 13.89 2.15 -30.84
CA GLN A 164 14.34 1.78 -29.51
C GLN A 164 13.35 0.82 -28.82
N GLN A 165 13.88 -0.28 -28.27
CA GLN A 165 13.15 -1.15 -27.37
C GLN A 165 13.97 -1.39 -26.10
N LEU A 166 13.43 -0.95 -24.96
CA LEU A 166 14.13 -1.02 -23.67
C LEU A 166 13.65 -2.24 -22.88
N PHE A 167 14.59 -2.89 -22.19
CA PHE A 167 14.33 -4.07 -21.37
C PHE A 167 15.04 -3.91 -20.03
N SER A 168 14.37 -4.30 -18.95
CA SER A 168 15.00 -4.56 -17.66
C SER A 168 15.17 -6.07 -17.44
N TRP A 169 15.76 -6.42 -16.30
CA TRP A 169 15.83 -7.82 -15.86
C TRP A 169 14.46 -8.47 -15.62
N GLN A 170 13.38 -7.68 -15.53
CA GLN A 170 12.01 -8.16 -15.35
C GLN A 170 11.23 -8.32 -16.66
N GLY A 171 11.67 -7.69 -17.75
CA GLY A 171 10.97 -7.74 -19.03
C GLY A 171 11.06 -6.45 -19.84
N VAL A 172 10.15 -6.31 -20.80
CA VAL A 172 10.06 -5.13 -21.68
C VAL A 172 9.56 -3.93 -20.89
N LEU A 173 10.17 -2.78 -21.11
CA LEU A 173 9.69 -1.50 -20.60
C LEU A 173 8.66 -0.92 -21.58
N GLU A 174 7.49 -0.55 -21.07
CA GLU A 174 6.34 -0.11 -21.86
C GLU A 174 6.30 1.42 -21.98
N ASP A 175 5.99 1.93 -23.17
CA ASP A 175 5.90 3.37 -23.41
C ASP A 175 4.78 4.01 -22.58
N GLY A 176 5.02 5.25 -22.13
CA GLY A 176 4.10 5.99 -21.25
C GLY A 176 4.11 5.57 -19.78
N MET A 177 4.81 4.49 -19.43
CA MET A 177 4.94 4.07 -18.03
C MET A 177 6.17 4.71 -17.36
N PRO A 178 6.11 5.09 -16.07
CA PRO A 178 7.25 5.68 -15.37
C PRO A 178 8.25 4.63 -14.88
N LEU A 179 9.53 4.97 -14.81
CA LEU A 179 10.62 4.07 -14.38
C LEU A 179 10.34 3.38 -13.04
N MET A 180 9.68 4.06 -12.11
CA MET A 180 9.43 3.56 -10.76
C MET A 180 8.57 2.30 -10.67
N ILE A 181 7.83 1.94 -11.72
CA ILE A 181 7.01 0.72 -11.68
C ILE A 181 7.84 -0.55 -11.92
N TYR A 182 9.05 -0.40 -12.43
CA TYR A 182 9.88 -1.50 -12.93
C TYR A 182 10.92 -2.00 -11.91
N ASP A 183 10.89 -1.50 -10.66
CA ASP A 183 11.80 -1.88 -9.56
C ASP A 183 13.27 -1.96 -10.01
N LEU A 184 13.72 -0.88 -10.67
CA LEU A 184 15.03 -0.71 -11.31
C LEU A 184 16.14 -0.36 -10.31
#